data_AF-A0A3B9F216-F1
#
_entry.id   AF-A0A3B9F216-F1
#
_cell.length_a   1.000
_cell.length_b   1.000
_cell.length_c   1.000
_cell.angle_alpha   90.00
_cell.angle_beta   90.00
_cell.angle_gamma   90.00
#
_symmetry.space_group_name_H-M   'P 1'
#
loop_
_entity.id
_entity.type
_entity.pdbx_description
1 polymer ?
#
loop_
_entity_poly.entity_id
_entity_poly.type
_entity_poly.pdbx_seq_one_letter_code
_entity_poly.pdbx_strand_id
1 'polypeptide(L)'
;CPHCFNVEPLVENWLKKLPESAVFIRQPAVFSDRWESGAKYYYVLEQLGEVDRLHGALFDAIHLYKTPFIDNEDFINWLVNNGVDQAKASNALKSFSVR
;
A
#
# COMPACT_ATOMS: atom_id res chain seq x y z
N CYS A 1 0.08 -0.78 11.40
CA CYS A 1 0.31 -1.70 12.54
C CYS A 1 1.83 -1.82 12.80
N PRO A 2 2.37 -1.42 13.97
CA PRO A 2 3.83 -1.41 14.20
C PRO A 2 4.50 -2.79 14.12
N HIS A 3 3.82 -3.85 14.58
CA HIS A 3 4.36 -5.20 14.46
C HIS A 3 4.45 -5.65 13.00
N CYS A 4 3.41 -5.37 12.21
CA CYS A 4 3.38 -5.66 10.78
C CYS A 4 4.51 -4.91 10.06
N PHE A 5 4.73 -3.64 10.40
CA PHE A 5 5.84 -2.84 9.88
C PHE A 5 7.22 -3.47 10.15
N ASN A 6 7.45 -3.96 11.37
CA ASN A 6 8.71 -4.62 11.72
C ASN A 6 8.90 -5.98 11.02
N VAL A 7 7.81 -6.65 10.65
CA VAL A 7 7.83 -7.95 9.96
C VAL A 7 8.00 -7.80 8.45
N GLU A 8 7.55 -6.68 7.87
CA GLU A 8 7.54 -6.48 6.42
C GLU A 8 8.90 -6.69 5.73
N PRO A 9 10.05 -6.19 6.24
CA PRO A 9 11.35 -6.47 5.63
C PRO A 9 11.73 -7.95 5.62
N LEU A 10 11.25 -8.74 6.59
CA LEU A 10 11.47 -10.18 6.63
C LEU A 10 10.62 -10.89 5.57
N VAL A 11 9.35 -10.47 5.43
CA VAL A 11 8.43 -10.97 4.40
C VAL A 11 8.99 -10.69 3.00
N GLU A 12 9.37 -9.45 2.72
CA GLU A 12 9.97 -9.04 1.44
C GLU A 12 11.20 -9.87 1.06
N ASN A 13 12.06 -10.17 2.03
CA ASN A 13 13.23 -11.02 1.80
C ASN A 13 12.88 -12.50 1.61
N TRP A 14 11.80 -12.98 2.24
CA TRP A 14 11.31 -14.33 2.07
C TRP A 14 10.60 -14.51 0.72
N LEU A 15 9.86 -13.51 0.24
CA LEU A 15 9.17 -13.55 -1.06
C LEU A 15 10.12 -13.77 -2.24
N LYS A 16 11.34 -13.23 -2.17
CA LYS A 16 12.41 -13.48 -3.16
C LYS A 16 12.83 -14.96 -3.26
N LYS A 17 12.43 -15.79 -2.28
CA LYS A 17 12.73 -17.22 -2.19
C LYS A 17 11.48 -18.10 -2.33
N LEU A 18 10.32 -17.50 -2.63
CA LEU A 18 9.06 -18.22 -2.76
C LEU A 18 9.17 -19.17 -3.98
N PRO A 19 8.86 -20.46 -3.83
CA PRO A 19 8.89 -21.39 -4.95
C PRO A 19 7.77 -21.07 -5.95
N GLU A 20 7.98 -21.38 -7.23
CA GLU A 20 6.98 -21.17 -8.30
C GLU A 20 5.65 -21.90 -8.06
N SER A 21 5.67 -22.97 -7.25
CA SER A 21 4.48 -23.73 -6.87
C SER A 21 3.64 -23.07 -5.77
N ALA A 22 4.01 -21.87 -5.31
CA ALA A 22 3.33 -21.16 -4.23
C ALA A 22 2.95 -19.73 -4.65
N VAL A 23 1.84 -19.25 -4.12
CA VAL A 23 1.36 -17.87 -4.30
C VAL A 23 1.26 -17.23 -2.92
N PHE A 24 1.80 -16.03 -2.79
CA PHE A 24 1.63 -15.21 -1.61
C PHE A 24 0.55 -14.16 -1.85
N ILE A 25 -0.37 -14.05 -0.89
CA ILE A 25 -1.48 -13.09 -0.94
C ILE A 25 -1.40 -12.24 0.33
N ARG A 26 -1.34 -10.93 0.18
CA ARG A 26 -1.53 -10.00 1.29
C ARG A 26 -3.01 -9.64 1.36
N GLN A 27 -3.57 -9.67 2.56
CA GLN A 27 -4.94 -9.26 2.81
C GLN A 27 -4.94 -8.25 3.96
N PRO A 28 -5.23 -6.97 3.69
CA PRO A 28 -5.37 -5.97 4.74
C PRO A 28 -6.43 -6.37 5.77
N ALA A 29 -6.07 -6.28 7.05
CA ALA A 29 -7.05 -6.38 8.13
C ALA A 29 -7.62 -5.00 8.44
N VAL A 30 -8.95 -4.90 8.58
CA VAL A 30 -9.64 -3.66 8.98
C VAL A 30 -10.34 -3.92 10.31
N PHE A 31 -9.64 -3.67 11.42
CA PHE A 31 -10.18 -3.83 12.77
C PHE A 31 -10.81 -2.56 13.34
N SER A 32 -10.71 -1.43 12.63
CA SER A 32 -11.32 -0.14 12.98
C SER A 32 -11.33 0.78 11.77
N ASP A 33 -12.16 1.82 11.79
CA ASP A 33 -12.24 2.84 10.73
C ASP A 33 -10.89 3.49 10.43
N ARG A 34 -10.04 3.66 11.46
CA ARG A 34 -8.67 4.18 11.30
C ARG A 34 -7.79 3.31 10.38
N TRP A 35 -8.09 2.02 10.27
CA TRP A 35 -7.32 1.07 9.47
C TRP A 35 -7.84 0.95 8.04
N GLU A 36 -9.06 1.45 7.79
CA GLU A 36 -9.71 1.41 6.48
C GLU A 36 -8.87 2.11 5.41
N SER A 37 -8.33 3.30 5.71
CA SER A 37 -7.44 4.02 4.79
C SER A 37 -6.22 3.20 4.40
N GLY A 38 -5.63 2.44 5.35
CA GLY A 38 -4.50 1.56 5.05
C GLY A 38 -4.86 0.43 4.08
N ALA A 39 -6.03 -0.18 4.26
CA ALA A 39 -6.54 -1.20 3.34
C ALA A 39 -6.85 -0.60 1.95
N LYS A 40 -7.48 0.57 1.93
CA LYS A 40 -7.76 1.34 0.72
C LYS A 40 -6.49 1.61 -0.08
N TYR A 41 -5.43 2.10 0.58
CA TYR A 41 -4.15 2.38 -0.05
C TYR A 41 -3.49 1.12 -0.60
N TYR A 42 -3.54 0.00 0.14
CA TYR A 42 -3.06 -1.28 -0.37
C TYR A 42 -3.76 -1.70 -1.66
N TYR A 43 -5.10 -1.66 -1.70
CA TYR A 43 -5.84 -2.06 -2.89
C TYR A 43 -5.66 -1.11 -4.07
N VAL A 44 -5.41 0.18 -3.83
CA VAL A 44 -4.99 1.11 -4.89
C VAL A 44 -3.64 0.70 -5.46
N LEU A 45 -2.66 0.35 -4.62
CA LEU A 45 -1.37 -0.16 -5.08
C LEU A 45 -1.53 -1.47 -5.86
N GLU A 46 -2.41 -2.37 -5.41
CA GLU A 46 -2.71 -3.63 -6.09
C GLU A 46 -3.32 -3.39 -7.47
N GLN A 47 -4.32 -2.51 -7.56
CA GLN A 47 -4.95 -2.13 -8.84
C GLN A 47 -3.94 -1.50 -9.82
N LEU A 48 -2.96 -0.77 -9.31
CA LEU A 48 -1.91 -0.14 -10.11
C LEU A 48 -0.74 -1.09 -10.46
N GLY A 49 -0.66 -2.27 -9.83
CA GLY A 49 0.48 -3.17 -9.96
C GLY A 49 1.74 -2.67 -9.28
N GLU A 50 1.60 -1.84 -8.24
CA GLU A 50 2.70 -1.12 -7.58
C GLU A 50 3.03 -1.67 -6.17
N VAL A 51 2.38 -2.76 -5.74
CA VAL A 51 2.58 -3.35 -4.39
C VAL A 51 4.06 -3.66 -4.14
N ASP A 52 4.71 -4.39 -5.04
CA ASP A 52 6.11 -4.82 -4.86
C ASP A 52 7.09 -3.64 -4.73
N ARG A 53 6.77 -2.50 -5.35
CA ARG A 53 7.63 -1.31 -5.35
C ARG A 53 7.32 -0.37 -4.19
N LEU A 54 6.04 -0.19 -3.86
CA LEU A 54 5.58 0.89 -3.00
C LEU A 54 5.03 0.45 -1.64
N HIS A 55 4.79 -0.85 -1.42
CA HIS A 55 4.20 -1.30 -0.15
C HIS A 55 5.12 -1.01 1.04
N GLY A 56 6.42 -1.31 0.93
CA GLY A 56 7.41 -0.96 1.96
C GLY A 56 7.52 0.55 2.18
N ALA A 57 7.56 1.34 1.10
CA ALA A 57 7.62 2.81 1.18
C ALA A 57 6.37 3.41 1.82
N LEU A 58 5.18 2.84 1.57
CA LEU A 58 3.93 3.23 2.21
C LEU A 58 3.98 2.94 3.73
N PHE A 59 4.52 1.78 4.08
CA PHE A 59 4.78 1.42 5.47
C PHE A 59 5.70 2.44 6.16
N ASP A 60 6.80 2.83 5.52
CA ASP A 60 7.70 3.88 6.02
C ASP A 60 6.99 5.25 6.15
N ALA A 61 6.20 5.65 5.15
CA ALA A 61 5.40 6.87 5.19
C ALA A 61 4.49 6.92 6.43
N ILE A 62 3.78 5.82 6.70
CA ILE A 62 2.87 5.73 7.84
C ILE A 62 3.63 5.63 9.19
N HIS A 63 4.64 4.77 9.25
CA HIS A 63 5.25 4.37 10.52
C HIS A 63 6.47 5.19 10.92
N LEU A 64 7.33 5.57 9.97
CA LEU A 64 8.53 6.36 10.23
C LEU A 64 8.28 7.85 10.05
N TYR A 65 7.82 8.24 8.85
CA TYR A 65 7.71 9.66 8.47
C TYR A 65 6.44 10.33 9.00
N LYS A 66 5.47 9.55 9.49
CA LYS A 66 4.18 10.03 9.99
C LYS A 66 3.49 10.93 8.96
N THR A 67 3.60 10.58 7.68
CA THR A 67 2.98 11.31 6.58
C THR A 67 1.49 11.46 6.86
N PRO A 68 0.97 12.68 6.91
CA PRO A 68 -0.45 12.91 7.14
C PRO A 68 -1.20 12.61 5.84
N PHE A 69 -1.87 11.46 5.79
CA PHE A 69 -2.85 11.14 4.75
C PHE A 69 -4.24 11.51 5.28
N ILE A 70 -4.60 12.79 5.16
CA ILE A 70 -5.86 13.34 5.67
C ILE A 70 -6.98 13.02 4.68
N ASP A 71 -6.71 13.14 3.39
CA ASP A 71 -7.67 12.86 2.33
C ASP A 71 -7.07 12.02 1.18
N ASN A 72 -7.86 11.83 0.13
CA ASN A 72 -7.42 11.06 -1.03
C ASN A 72 -6.36 11.82 -1.85
N GLU A 73 -6.39 13.15 -1.85
CA GLU A 73 -5.46 13.98 -2.61
C GLU A 73 -4.05 13.86 -2.04
N ASP A 74 -3.90 13.78 -0.71
CA ASP A 74 -2.63 13.49 -0.07
C ASP A 74 -2.01 12.18 -0.57
N PHE A 75 -2.84 11.13 -0.72
CA PHE A 75 -2.36 9.84 -1.22
C PHE A 75 -2.06 9.87 -2.73
N ILE A 76 -2.84 10.61 -3.53
CA ILE A 76 -2.54 10.85 -4.96
C ILE A 76 -1.18 11.53 -5.09
N ASN A 77 -0.95 12.61 -4.34
CA ASN A 77 0.30 13.35 -4.35
C ASN A 77 1.48 12.46 -3.93
N TRP A 78 1.28 11.62 -2.92
CA TRP A 78 2.30 10.65 -2.51
C TRP A 78 2.61 9.63 -3.62
N LEU A 79 1.61 9.10 -4.33
CA LEU A 79 1.82 8.21 -5.48
C LEU A 79 2.59 8.92 -6.61
N VAL A 80 2.21 10.15 -6.93
CA VAL A 80 2.87 10.96 -7.98
C VAL A 80 4.31 11.27 -7.62
N ASN A 81 4.59 11.64 -6.36
CA ASN A 81 5.95 11.86 -5.87
C ASN A 81 6.80 10.57 -5.90
N ASN A 82 6.15 9.41 -5.88
CA ASN A 82 6.77 8.11 -6.05
C ASN A 82 6.74 7.61 -7.52
N GLY A 83 6.47 8.49 -8.48
CA GLY A 83 6.60 8.20 -9.92
C GLY A 83 5.39 7.53 -10.58
N VAL A 84 4.24 7.44 -9.89
CA VAL A 84 2.99 7.00 -10.51
C VAL A 84 2.39 8.15 -11.33
N ASP A 85 1.90 7.86 -12.53
CA ASP A 85 1.20 8.87 -13.35
C ASP A 85 -0.03 9.44 -12.61
N GLN A 86 -0.20 10.76 -12.66
CA GLN A 86 -1.26 11.47 -11.93
C GLN A 86 -2.67 11.02 -12.35
N ALA A 87 -2.89 10.78 -13.65
CA ALA A 87 -4.20 10.34 -14.13
C ALA A 87 -4.48 8.91 -13.67
N LYS A 88 -3.48 8.01 -13.69
CA LYS A 88 -3.62 6.65 -13.14
C LYS A 88 -3.90 6.66 -11.64
N ALA A 89 -3.14 7.43 -10.85
CA ALA A 89 -3.34 7.54 -9.40
C ALA A 89 -4.76 8.05 -9.07
N SER A 90 -5.19 9.12 -9.75
CA SER A 90 -6.52 9.70 -9.57
C SER A 90 -7.64 8.74 -9.95
N ASN A 91 -7.47 7.97 -11.03
CA ASN A 91 -8.46 7.02 -11.50
C ASN A 91 -8.57 5.79 -10.58
N ALA A 92 -7.44 5.27 -10.09
CA ALA A 92 -7.43 4.13 -9.17
C ALA A 92 -8.18 4.45 -7.86
N LEU A 93 -7.98 5.64 -7.30
CA LEU A 93 -8.69 6.07 -6.09
C LEU A 93 -10.20 6.35 -6.29
N LYS A 94 -10.62 6.67 -7.51
CA LYS A 94 -12.04 6.89 -7.87
C LYS A 94 -12.76 5.59 -8.25
N SER A 95 -12.00 4.52 -8.51
CA SER A 95 -12.49 3.22 -8.97
C SER A 95 -13.44 2.56 -7.96
N PHE A 96 -14.42 1.82 -8.48
CA PHE A 96 -15.51 1.17 -7.73
C PHE A 96 -15.00 0.16 -6.68
N SER A 97 -13.80 -0.41 -6.87
CA SER A 97 -13.18 -1.38 -5.95
C SER A 97 -12.62 -0.76 -4.66
N VAL A 98 -12.61 0.57 -4.57
CA VAL A 98 -11.96 1.35 -3.50
C VAL A 98 -13.01 2.24 -2.78
N ARG A 99 -14.30 1.91 -2.94
CA ARG A 99 -15.45 2.53 -2.25
C ARG A 99 -15.96 1.64 -1.12
#